data_AF-A0A011QEC6-F1
#
_entry.id   AF-A0A011QEC6-F1
#
_cell.length_a   1.000
_cell.length_b   1.000
_cell.length_c   1.000
_cell.angle_alpha   90.00
_cell.angle_beta   90.00
_cell.angle_gamma   90.00
#
_symmetry.space_group_name_H-M   'P 1'
#
loop_
_entity.id
_entity.type
_entity.pdbx_description
1 polymer ?
#
loop_
_entity_poly.entity_id
_entity_poly.type
_entity_poly.pdbx_seq_one_letter_code
_entity_poly.pdbx_strand_id
1 'polypeptide(L)'
;MAPAYLPNNGSVAVTGADVDLTAPANADKARCSYLTTTGALTANRNVIVPNSWQAVVYCSNSGAFTTTFKTAAGSGVVVAQGKRALLIADGTNVVRVTPDT
;
A
#
# COMPACT_ATOMS: atom_id res chain seq x y z
N MET A 1 -8.60 -10.58 20.17
CA MET A 1 -7.21 -10.08 20.00
C MET A 1 -6.47 -11.11 19.14
N ALA A 2 -5.75 -10.74 18.08
CA ALA A 2 -5.17 -11.70 17.14
C ALA A 2 -3.64 -11.86 17.31
N PRO A 3 -3.16 -13.04 17.78
CA PRO A 3 -1.85 -13.64 17.49
C PRO A 3 -2.04 -15.04 16.83
N ALA A 4 -1.09 -15.76 16.20
CA ALA A 4 0.38 -15.74 16.20
C ALA A 4 1.02 -15.92 14.80
N TYR A 5 0.26 -15.76 13.71
CA TYR A 5 0.85 -15.47 12.41
C TYR A 5 0.29 -14.13 11.95
N LEU A 6 1.17 -13.16 11.72
CA LEU A 6 0.78 -12.00 10.92
C LEU A 6 0.38 -12.59 9.56
N PRO A 7 -0.84 -12.33 9.04
CA PRO A 7 -1.19 -12.75 7.69
C PRO A 7 -0.11 -12.21 6.76
N ASN A 8 0.70 -13.12 6.21
CA ASN A 8 1.83 -12.74 5.37
C ASN A 8 1.33 -11.92 4.17
N ASN A 9 0.09 -12.14 3.75
CA ASN A 9 -0.52 -11.54 2.59
C ASN A 9 -1.86 -10.87 2.94
N GLY A 10 -2.02 -9.63 2.50
CA GLY A 10 -3.26 -8.86 2.54
C GLY A 10 -3.64 -8.37 1.13
N SER A 11 -4.94 -8.14 0.90
CA SER A 11 -5.45 -7.54 -0.33
C SER A 11 -6.43 -6.42 0.01
N VAL A 12 -6.35 -5.31 -0.72
CA VAL A 12 -7.26 -4.16 -0.58
C VAL A 12 -7.69 -3.65 -1.94
N ALA A 13 -8.97 -3.32 -2.09
CA ALA A 13 -9.49 -2.71 -3.31
C ALA A 13 -9.27 -1.20 -3.26
N VAL A 14 -8.64 -0.67 -4.31
CA VAL A 14 -8.41 0.76 -4.54
C VAL A 14 -9.11 1.11 -5.85
N THR A 15 -10.25 1.80 -5.78
CA THR A 15 -11.09 2.11 -6.94
C THR A 15 -11.50 3.58 -6.96
N GLY A 16 -12.62 3.91 -6.30
CA GLY A 16 -13.26 5.22 -6.30
C GLY A 16 -12.83 6.16 -5.18
N ALA A 17 -12.01 5.68 -4.24
CA ALA A 17 -11.53 6.44 -3.09
C ALA A 17 -10.08 6.07 -2.74
N ASP A 18 -9.40 6.99 -2.06
CA ASP A 18 -8.14 6.68 -1.38
C ASP A 18 -8.40 5.68 -0.25
N VAL A 19 -7.39 4.88 0.07
CA VAL A 19 -7.47 3.86 1.12
C VAL A 19 -6.55 4.25 2.26
N ASP A 20 -7.10 4.33 3.46
CA ASP A 20 -6.34 4.59 4.68
C ASP A 20 -6.13 3.30 5.48
N LEU A 21 -4.89 2.80 5.53
CA LEU A 21 -4.53 1.61 6.30
C LEU A 21 -4.38 1.91 7.80
N THR A 22 -4.35 3.18 8.21
CA THR A 22 -4.36 3.55 9.64
C THR A 22 -5.75 3.43 10.24
N ALA A 23 -6.79 3.40 9.40
CA ALA A 23 -8.17 3.20 9.83
C ALA A 23 -8.36 1.80 10.47
N PRO A 24 -9.15 1.68 11.56
CA PRO A 24 -9.37 0.39 12.24
C PRO A 24 -9.89 -0.73 11.33
N ALA A 25 -10.68 -0.38 10.30
CA ALA A 25 -11.21 -1.34 9.33
C ALA A 25 -10.13 -2.02 8.46
N ASN A 26 -8.94 -1.41 8.35
CA ASN A 26 -7.81 -1.90 7.56
C ASN A 26 -6.62 -2.33 8.42
N ALA A 27 -6.79 -2.39 9.75
CA ALA A 27 -5.72 -2.68 10.70
C ALA A 27 -5.06 -4.06 10.49
N ASP A 28 -5.78 -5.01 9.90
CA ASP A 28 -5.24 -6.31 9.52
C ASP A 28 -4.35 -6.21 8.26
N LYS A 29 -4.75 -5.41 7.26
CA LYS A 29 -3.97 -5.16 6.04
C LYS A 29 -2.70 -4.35 6.31
N ALA A 30 -2.77 -3.41 7.25
CA ALA A 30 -1.61 -2.61 7.67
C ALA A 30 -0.48 -3.46 8.28
N ARG A 31 -0.80 -4.67 8.76
CA ARG A 31 0.13 -5.59 9.43
C ARG A 31 0.68 -6.68 8.52
N CYS A 32 0.26 -6.72 7.25
CA CYS A 32 0.72 -7.72 6.29
C CYS A 32 2.11 -7.36 5.75
N SER A 33 3.00 -8.35 5.70
CA SER A 33 4.32 -8.22 5.06
C SER A 33 4.25 -8.14 3.53
N TYR A 34 3.13 -8.59 2.95
CA TYR A 34 2.83 -8.52 1.52
C TYR A 34 1.43 -7.92 1.31
N LEU A 35 1.34 -6.80 0.60
CA LEU A 35 0.07 -6.12 0.33
C LEU A 35 -0.21 -6.07 -1.16
N THR A 36 -1.38 -6.57 -1.57
CA THR A 36 -1.88 -6.43 -2.94
C THR A 36 -2.93 -5.34 -3.02
N THR A 37 -2.75 -4.36 -3.91
CA THR A 37 -3.82 -3.44 -4.28
C THR A 37 -4.53 -3.95 -5.52
N THR A 38 -5.85 -3.85 -5.57
CA THR A 38 -6.69 -4.39 -6.64
C THR A 38 -7.73 -3.38 -7.11
N GLY A 39 -8.36 -3.65 -8.25
CA GLY A 39 -9.45 -2.86 -8.79
C GLY A 39 -9.02 -1.85 -9.85
N ALA A 40 -10.01 -1.41 -10.64
CA ALA A 40 -9.82 -0.41 -11.68
C ALA A 40 -9.84 0.99 -11.07
N LEU A 41 -8.81 1.77 -11.35
CA LEU A 41 -8.69 3.14 -10.88
C LEU A 41 -9.54 4.07 -11.73
N THR A 42 -10.25 4.99 -11.07
CA THR A 42 -11.03 6.05 -11.73
C THR A 42 -10.37 7.43 -11.66
N ALA A 43 -9.29 7.54 -10.88
CA ALA A 43 -8.41 8.70 -10.74
C ALA A 43 -7.08 8.23 -10.13
N ASN A 44 -6.08 9.11 -10.00
CA ASN A 44 -4.89 8.82 -9.18
C ASN A 44 -5.31 8.62 -7.72
N ARG A 45 -4.83 7.54 -7.09
CA ARG A 45 -5.23 7.17 -5.73
C ARG A 45 -4.05 7.01 -4.80
N ASN A 46 -4.32 7.27 -3.53
CA ASN A 46 -3.37 7.06 -2.45
C ASN A 46 -3.76 5.83 -1.63
N VAL A 47 -2.74 5.06 -1.24
CA VAL A 47 -2.79 4.13 -0.13
C VAL A 47 -1.96 4.74 1.00
N ILE A 48 -2.65 5.16 2.06
CA ILE A 48 -2.07 5.84 3.20
C ILE A 48 -1.65 4.79 4.22
N VAL A 49 -0.35 4.71 4.50
CA VAL A 49 0.24 3.72 5.42
C VAL A 49 0.64 4.38 6.75
N PRO A 50 0.76 3.60 7.84
CA PRO A 50 1.33 4.10 9.09
C PRO A 50 2.75 4.67 8.90
N ASN A 51 3.15 5.61 9.76
CA ASN A 51 4.48 6.22 9.68
C ASN A 51 5.62 5.22 9.94
N SER A 52 5.35 4.14 10.69
CA SER A 52 6.23 2.99 10.84
C SER A 52 5.57 1.78 10.20
N TRP A 53 5.98 1.46 8.99
CA TRP A 53 5.36 0.44 8.15
C TRP A 53 6.34 -0.11 7.13
N GLN A 54 6.22 -1.39 6.79
CA GLN A 54 7.02 -2.03 5.77
C GLN A 54 6.23 -3.18 5.14
N ALA A 55 6.24 -3.26 3.81
CA ALA A 55 5.73 -4.42 3.09
C ALA A 55 6.32 -4.52 1.68
N VAL A 56 6.31 -5.73 1.14
CA VAL A 56 6.32 -5.93 -0.31
C VAL A 56 4.93 -5.60 -0.84
N VAL A 57 4.86 -4.65 -1.75
CA VAL A 57 3.62 -4.25 -2.41
C VAL A 57 3.54 -4.87 -3.78
N TYR A 58 2.37 -5.37 -4.15
CA TYR A 58 2.00 -5.68 -5.52
C TYR A 58 0.86 -4.76 -5.98
N CYS A 59 1.16 -3.88 -6.94
CA CYS A 59 0.19 -2.98 -7.51
C CYS A 59 -0.59 -3.68 -8.63
N SER A 60 -1.63 -4.44 -8.28
CA SER A 60 -2.49 -5.14 -9.24
C SER A 60 -3.67 -4.28 -9.73
N ASN A 61 -3.59 -2.96 -9.54
CA ASN A 61 -4.55 -2.01 -10.08
C ASN A 61 -4.49 -1.96 -11.60
N SER A 62 -5.59 -1.53 -12.23
CA SER A 62 -5.70 -1.34 -13.67
C SER A 62 -6.27 0.03 -14.04
N GLY A 63 -6.14 0.41 -15.32
CA GLY A 63 -6.63 1.68 -15.87
C GLY A 63 -5.52 2.69 -16.13
N ALA A 64 -5.88 3.91 -16.51
CA ALA A 64 -4.92 4.94 -16.95
C ALA A 64 -4.29 5.76 -15.81
N PHE A 65 -4.47 5.35 -14.55
CA PHE A 65 -4.09 6.11 -13.36
C PHE A 65 -3.07 5.38 -12.49
N THR A 66 -2.54 6.06 -11.49
CA THR A 66 -1.50 5.51 -10.61
C THR A 66 -1.97 5.29 -9.18
N THR A 67 -1.34 4.33 -8.49
CA THR A 67 -1.47 4.13 -7.05
C THR A 67 -0.20 4.62 -6.35
N THR A 68 -0.34 5.60 -5.47
CA THR A 68 0.74 6.16 -4.65
C THR A 68 0.66 5.62 -3.23
N PHE A 69 1.74 5.04 -2.73
CA PHE A 69 1.88 4.61 -1.34
C PHE A 69 2.56 5.72 -0.55
N LYS A 70 1.90 6.27 0.46
CA LYS A 70 2.40 7.42 1.22
C LYS A 70 2.05 7.33 2.70
N THR A 71 2.81 8.02 3.55
CA THR A 71 2.33 8.38 4.89
C THR A 71 1.29 9.49 4.78
N ALA A 72 0.57 9.81 5.86
CA ALA A 72 -0.46 10.87 5.82
C ALA A 72 0.10 12.22 5.33
N ALA A 73 1.29 12.60 5.80
CA ALA A 73 1.94 13.87 5.46
C ALA A 73 2.96 13.75 4.30
N GLY A 74 3.49 12.57 4.03
CA GLY A 74 4.54 12.35 3.02
C GLY A 74 4.05 12.40 1.58
N SER A 75 4.96 12.57 0.63
CA SER A 75 4.65 12.53 -0.82
C SER A 75 4.45 11.10 -1.33
N GLY A 76 5.17 10.16 -0.74
CA GLY A 76 5.13 8.73 -1.08
C GLY A 76 5.84 8.33 -2.36
N VAL A 77 5.51 7.13 -2.81
CA VAL A 77 6.08 6.45 -3.98
C VAL A 77 4.94 5.86 -4.82
N VAL A 78 4.98 6.09 -6.14
CA VAL A 78 4.09 5.43 -7.10
C VAL A 78 4.67 4.07 -7.49
N VAL A 79 4.01 2.97 -7.16
CA VAL A 79 4.36 1.64 -7.69
C VAL A 79 3.60 1.41 -9.00
N ALA A 80 4.34 1.14 -10.08
CA ALA A 80 3.74 0.92 -11.39
C ALA A 80 2.76 -0.26 -11.38
N GLN A 81 1.68 -0.16 -12.16
CA GLN A 81 0.71 -1.25 -12.27
C GLN A 81 1.37 -2.53 -12.81
N GLY A 82 0.97 -3.67 -12.28
CA GLY A 82 1.54 -4.98 -12.58
C GLY A 82 2.91 -5.25 -11.93
N LYS A 83 3.46 -4.29 -11.16
CA LYS A 83 4.81 -4.38 -10.56
C LYS A 83 4.79 -4.61 -9.07
N ARG A 84 5.93 -5.10 -8.57
CA ARG A 84 6.22 -5.30 -7.14
C ARG A 84 7.39 -4.45 -6.68
N ALA A 85 7.30 -3.95 -5.45
CA ALA A 85 8.42 -3.29 -4.78
C ALA A 85 8.35 -3.46 -3.26
N LEU A 86 9.52 -3.56 -2.62
CA LEU A 86 9.64 -3.42 -1.16
C LEU A 86 9.61 -1.92 -0.80
N LEU A 87 8.66 -1.55 0.05
CA LEU A 87 8.48 -0.20 0.55
C LEU A 87 8.70 -0.16 2.07
N ILE A 88 9.29 0.93 2.55
CA ILE A 88 9.47 1.24 3.97
C ILE A 88 8.94 2.65 4.23
N ALA A 89 8.18 2.85 5.31
CA ALA A 89 7.89 4.16 5.86
C ALA A 89 8.94 4.49 6.95
N ASP A 90 9.71 5.56 6.75
CA ASP A 90 10.87 5.93 7.58
C ASP A 90 10.52 6.84 8.78
N GLY A 91 9.24 6.92 9.13
CA GLY A 91 8.70 7.88 10.09
C GLY A 91 8.19 9.17 9.47
N THR A 92 8.66 9.54 8.27
CA THR A 92 8.28 10.78 7.57
C THR A 92 7.62 10.50 6.22
N ASN A 93 8.26 9.67 5.40
CA ASN A 93 7.81 9.38 4.04
C ASN A 93 7.87 7.87 3.76
N VAL A 94 7.24 7.45 2.66
CA VAL A 94 7.46 6.12 2.09
C VAL A 94 8.63 6.19 1.13
N VAL A 95 9.58 5.26 1.28
CA VAL A 95 10.73 5.08 0.40
C VAL A 95 10.70 3.69 -0.24
N ARG A 96 11.25 3.60 -1.45
CA ARG A 96 11.37 2.36 -2.20
C ARG A 96 12.76 1.76 -1.98
N VAL A 97 12.81 0.49 -1.59
CA VAL A 97 14.07 -0.23 -1.32
C VAL A 97 14.53 -1.06 -2.52
N THR A 98 13.59 -1.62 -3.29
CA THR A 98 13.89 -2.42 -4.48
C THR A 98 13.30 -1.77 -5.73
N PRO A 99 13.90 -1.95 -6.92
CA PRO A 99 13.26 -1.56 -8.17
C PRO A 99 11.88 -2.21 -8.33
N ASP A 100 11.04 -1.60 -9.18
CA ASP A 100 9.78 -2.21 -9.60
C ASP A 100 10.05 -3.40 -10.52
N THR A 101 9.67 -4.61 -10.09
CA THR A 101 9.85 -5.86 -10.88
C THR A 101 8.52 -6.41 -11.36
#